data_AF-A0A7Z1SBL6-F1
#
_entry.id   AF-A0A7Z1SBL6-F1
#
_cell.length_a   1.000
_cell.length_b   1.000
_cell.length_c   1.000
_cell.angle_alpha   90.00
_cell.angle_beta   90.00
_cell.angle_gamma   90.00
#
_symmetry.space_group_name_H-M   'P 1'
#
loop_
_entity.id
_entity.type
_entity.pdbx_description
1 polymer ?
#
loop_
_entity_poly.entity_id
_entity_poly.type
_entity_poly.pdbx_seq_one_letter_code
_entity_poly.pdbx_strand_id
1 'polypeptide(L)'
;SYKCSIKDIKYKKLLKAISNQDFKGLVPNINQNDNYSEIYIINNTKNLIYHLYDDRGLWLAFNNNEDYARYSEKYNDLILEFDNEDI
;
A
#
# COMPACT_ATOMS: atom_id res chain seq x y z
N SER A 1 -22.66 7.35 -12.67
CA SER A 1 -21.83 6.28 -12.09
C SER A 1 -20.73 5.95 -13.10
N TYR A 2 -19.46 6.10 -12.72
CA TYR A 2 -18.36 5.65 -13.56
C TYR A 2 -18.35 4.11 -13.56
N LYS A 3 -18.41 3.49 -14.74
CA LYS A 3 -18.27 2.03 -14.87
C LYS A 3 -16.78 1.71 -14.83
N CYS A 4 -16.27 1.32 -13.66
CA CYS A 4 -14.90 0.85 -13.47
C CYS A 4 -14.95 -0.59 -12.95
N SER A 5 -14.15 -1.47 -13.54
CA SER A 5 -13.93 -2.84 -13.06
C SER A 5 -12.51 -3.00 -12.54
N ILE A 6 -12.26 -4.08 -11.79
CA ILE A 6 -10.91 -4.42 -11.30
C ILE A 6 -9.89 -4.52 -12.46
N LYS A 7 -10.33 -4.96 -13.65
CA LYS A 7 -9.47 -5.08 -14.84
C LYS A 7 -9.01 -3.74 -15.38
N ASP A 8 -9.76 -2.67 -15.12
CA ASP A 8 -9.45 -1.31 -15.56
C ASP A 8 -8.41 -0.66 -14.64
N ILE A 9 -8.25 -1.19 -13.42
CA ILE A 9 -7.25 -0.73 -12.45
C ILE A 9 -5.89 -1.30 -12.85
N LYS A 10 -5.03 -0.43 -13.42
CA LYS A 10 -3.62 -0.75 -13.72
C LYS A 10 -2.79 -0.74 -12.43
N TYR A 11 -3.09 -1.64 -11.49
CA TYR A 11 -2.54 -1.62 -10.13
C TYR A 11 -1.00 -1.59 -10.11
N LYS A 12 -0.31 -2.32 -10.98
CA LYS A 12 1.16 -2.27 -11.08
C LYS A 12 1.69 -0.86 -11.41
N LYS A 13 1.01 -0.16 -12.34
CA LYS A 13 1.37 1.21 -12.73
C LYS A 13 1.05 2.19 -11.59
N LEU A 14 -0.06 1.97 -10.88
CA LEU A 14 -0.44 2.77 -9.71
C LEU A 14 0.57 2.61 -8.57
N LEU A 15 0.91 1.38 -8.18
CA LEU A 15 1.90 1.12 -7.13
C LEU A 15 3.25 1.78 -7.45
N LYS A 16 3.72 1.64 -8.70
CA LYS A 16 4.95 2.32 -9.14
C LYS A 16 4.81 3.86 -9.10
N ALA A 17 3.65 4.38 -9.44
CA ALA A 17 3.40 5.82 -9.39
C ALA A 17 3.39 6.38 -7.97
N ILE A 18 2.94 5.58 -6.99
CA ILE A 18 3.00 5.90 -5.57
C ILE A 18 4.46 5.94 -5.10
N SER A 19 5.23 4.88 -5.32
CA SER A 19 6.63 4.84 -4.89
C SER A 19 7.53 5.87 -5.56
N ASN A 20 7.15 6.35 -6.75
CA ASN A 20 7.91 7.39 -7.46
C ASN A 20 7.63 8.82 -6.96
N GLN A 21 6.67 9.04 -6.05
CA GLN A 21 6.24 10.40 -5.69
C GLN A 21 7.34 11.26 -5.07
N ASP A 22 8.23 10.65 -4.30
CA ASP A 22 9.33 11.35 -3.62
C ASP A 22 10.51 11.69 -4.56
N PHE A 23 10.46 11.21 -5.80
CA PHE A 23 11.56 11.33 -6.76
C PHE A 23 11.18 12.19 -7.95
N LYS A 24 11.70 13.42 -7.97
CA LYS A 24 11.54 14.34 -9.11
C LYS A 24 12.07 13.70 -10.39
N GLY A 25 11.22 13.69 -11.43
CA GLY A 25 11.57 13.18 -12.75
C GLY A 25 11.28 11.69 -12.97
N LEU A 26 10.89 10.92 -11.94
CA LEU A 26 10.46 9.53 -12.15
C LEU A 26 9.04 9.46 -12.71
N VAL A 27 8.83 8.49 -13.61
CA VAL A 27 7.55 8.17 -14.23
C VAL A 27 7.26 6.65 -14.14
N PRO A 28 6.00 6.23 -13.99
CA PRO A 28 4.81 7.07 -13.77
C PRO A 28 4.86 7.79 -12.42
N ASN A 29 4.11 8.88 -12.27
CA ASN A 29 3.86 9.55 -11.00
C ASN A 29 2.37 9.93 -10.94
N ILE A 30 1.87 10.30 -9.77
CA ILE A 30 0.45 10.67 -9.58
C ILE A 30 0.19 12.13 -9.99
N ASN A 31 1.23 12.87 -10.39
CA ASN A 31 1.14 14.25 -10.85
C ASN A 31 0.45 15.18 -9.84
N GLN A 32 0.87 15.08 -8.57
CA GLN A 32 0.23 15.77 -7.45
C GLN A 32 0.86 17.14 -7.14
N ASN A 33 1.95 17.51 -7.82
CA ASN A 33 2.81 18.64 -7.45
C ASN A 33 3.19 18.59 -5.96
N ASP A 34 2.98 19.68 -5.22
CA ASP A 34 3.26 19.76 -3.79
C ASP A 34 2.10 19.23 -2.91
N ASN A 35 1.02 18.70 -3.52
CA ASN A 35 -0.06 18.07 -2.77
C ASN A 35 0.25 16.58 -2.55
N TYR A 36 -0.07 16.07 -1.37
CA TYR A 36 0.04 14.66 -1.05
C TYR A 36 -1.36 14.06 -0.95
N SER A 37 -1.61 12.95 -1.65
CA SER A 37 -2.85 12.18 -1.51
C SER A 37 -2.55 10.82 -0.93
N GLU A 38 -3.25 10.51 0.16
CA GLU A 38 -3.27 9.17 0.75
C GLU A 38 -4.10 8.23 -0.14
N ILE A 39 -3.51 7.08 -0.53
CA ILE A 39 -4.18 6.11 -1.40
C ILE A 39 -4.36 4.80 -0.66
N TYR A 40 -5.61 4.53 -0.27
CA TYR A 40 -6.01 3.28 0.36
C TYR A 40 -6.59 2.31 -0.68
N ILE A 41 -6.10 1.08 -0.68
CA ILE A 41 -6.71 -0.02 -1.44
C ILE A 41 -7.44 -0.90 -0.43
N ILE A 42 -8.77 -1.00 -0.58
CA ILE A 42 -9.62 -1.77 0.32
C ILE A 42 -10.03 -3.06 -0.37
N ASN A 43 -9.69 -4.20 0.23
CA ASN A 43 -10.13 -5.51 -0.23
C ASN A 43 -11.26 -6.03 0.66
N ASN A 44 -12.51 -5.83 0.21
CA ASN A 44 -13.70 -6.25 0.94
C ASN A 44 -13.84 -7.77 1.06
N THR A 45 -13.28 -8.55 0.14
CA THR A 45 -13.32 -10.02 0.22
C THR A 45 -12.39 -10.56 1.30
N LYS A 46 -11.31 -9.83 1.59
CA LYS A 46 -10.30 -10.22 2.59
C LYS A 46 -10.35 -9.39 3.87
N ASN A 47 -11.27 -8.41 3.97
CA ASN A 47 -11.34 -7.45 5.07
C ASN A 47 -9.97 -6.85 5.42
N LEU A 48 -9.25 -6.40 4.38
CA LEU A 48 -7.86 -5.94 4.48
C LEU A 48 -7.71 -4.60 3.78
N ILE A 49 -7.05 -3.66 4.46
CA ILE A 49 -6.69 -2.36 3.90
C ILE A 49 -5.19 -2.33 3.65
N TYR A 50 -4.83 -1.89 2.46
CA TYR A 50 -3.45 -1.66 2.04
C TYR A 50 -3.23 -0.16 1.92
N HIS A 51 -2.16 0.34 2.53
CA HIS A 51 -1.75 1.73 2.41
C HIS A 51 -0.28 1.83 2.02
N LEU A 52 -0.03 2.09 0.74
CA LEU A 52 1.29 2.40 0.21
C LEU A 52 1.34 3.93 0.06
N TYR A 53 2.31 4.56 0.70
CA TYR A 53 2.41 6.02 0.72
C TYR A 53 3.62 6.49 -0.13
N ASP A 54 4.77 5.82 -0.07
CA ASP A 54 5.93 6.10 -0.93
C ASP A 54 6.80 4.86 -1.20
N ASP A 55 8.13 5.02 -1.33
CA ASP A 55 9.10 3.96 -1.56
C ASP A 55 9.59 3.26 -0.27
N ARG A 56 9.22 3.75 0.91
CA ARG A 56 9.66 3.22 2.21
C ARG A 56 8.90 1.98 2.65
N GLY A 57 7.73 1.72 2.08
CA GLY A 57 7.00 0.49 2.32
C GLY A 57 5.49 0.66 2.44
N LEU A 58 4.83 -0.42 2.86
CA LEU A 58 3.39 -0.60 2.83
C LEU A 58 2.88 -0.91 4.23
N TRP A 59 1.79 -0.25 4.63
CA TRP A 59 1.04 -0.59 5.83
C TRP A 59 -0.14 -1.49 5.49
N LEU A 60 -0.40 -2.45 6.37
CA LEU A 60 -1.50 -3.41 6.28
C LEU A 60 -2.35 -3.33 7.54
N ALA A 61 -3.66 -3.13 7.38
CA ALA A 61 -4.59 -3.16 8.50
C ALA A 61 -5.55 -4.34 8.36
N PHE A 62 -5.52 -5.22 9.36
CA PHE A 62 -6.35 -6.43 9.44
C PHE A 62 -7.53 -6.21 10.37
N ASN A 63 -8.66 -6.81 10.04
CA ASN A 63 -9.86 -6.73 10.88
C ASN A 63 -9.86 -7.72 12.06
N ASN A 64 -8.94 -8.69 12.08
CA ASN A 64 -8.81 -9.67 13.15
C ASN A 64 -7.36 -10.18 13.26
N ASN A 65 -7.02 -10.73 14.43
CA ASN A 65 -5.67 -11.19 14.76
C ASN A 65 -5.28 -12.49 14.04
N GLU A 66 -6.25 -13.33 13.68
CA GLU A 66 -6.01 -14.62 13.02
C GLU A 66 -5.50 -14.40 11.59
N ASP A 67 -6.09 -13.46 10.86
CA ASP A 67 -5.65 -13.05 9.53
C ASP A 67 -4.29 -12.37 9.57
N TYR A 68 -4.03 -11.54 10.58
CA TYR A 68 -2.70 -10.97 10.82
C TYR A 68 -1.67 -12.07 11.04
N ALA A 69 -1.90 -13.01 11.97
CA ALA A 69 -0.98 -14.08 12.30
C ALA A 69 -0.66 -14.96 11.08
N ARG A 70 -1.70 -15.33 10.30
CA ARG A 70 -1.51 -16.10 9.06
C ARG A 70 -0.70 -15.31 8.02
N TYR A 71 -0.93 -14.00 7.92
CA TYR A 71 -0.19 -13.16 6.98
C TYR A 71 1.26 -12.98 7.43
N SER A 72 1.50 -12.74 8.72
CA SER A 72 2.83 -12.52 9.26
C SER A 72 3.69 -13.78 9.17
N GLU A 73 3.14 -14.95 9.49
CA GLU A 73 3.84 -16.21 9.30
C GLU A 73 4.25 -16.44 7.85
N LYS A 74 3.33 -16.16 6.90
CA LYS A 74 3.57 -16.39 5.48
C LYS A 74 4.57 -15.41 4.86
N TYR A 75 4.57 -14.16 5.31
CA TYR A 75 5.37 -13.07 4.73
C TYR A 75 6.41 -12.54 5.71
N ASN A 76 6.85 -13.39 6.64
CA ASN A 76 7.75 -13.02 7.73
C ASN A 76 9.02 -12.31 7.23
N ASP A 77 9.60 -12.79 6.13
CA ASP A 77 10.80 -12.21 5.51
C ASP A 77 10.63 -10.77 5.00
N LEU A 78 9.38 -10.29 4.86
CA LEU A 78 9.05 -8.95 4.37
C LEU A 78 8.61 -8.01 5.49
N ILE A 79 8.41 -8.52 6.71
CA ILE A 79 7.98 -7.71 7.85
C ILE A 79 9.23 -7.19 8.53
N LEU A 80 9.37 -5.86 8.53
CA LEU A 80 10.35 -5.20 9.38
C LEU A 80 9.82 -5.25 10.81
N GLU A 81 10.36 -6.16 11.62
CA GLU A 81 10.17 -6.11 13.07
C GLU A 81 10.91 -4.87 13.58
N PHE A 82 10.16 -3.86 13.99
CA PHE A 82 10.70 -2.80 14.83
C PHE A 82 10.61 -3.31 16.27
N ASP A 83 11.75 -3.67 16.85
CA ASP A 83 11.82 -3.89 18.29
C ASP A 83 11.40 -2.57 18.96
N ASN A 84 10.29 -2.61 19.71
CA ASN A 84 9.79 -1.48 20.48
C ASN A 84 10.66 -1.24 21.74
N GLU A 85 11.98 -1.37 21.64
CA GLU A 85 12.90 -1.23 22.78
C GLU A 85 13.37 0.20 23.04
N ASP A 86 13.03 1.18 22.19
CA ASP A 86 13.49 2.57 22.33
C ASP A 86 12.36 3.61 22.42
N ILE A 87 11.46 3.48 23.42
CA ILE A 87 10.62 4.60 23.91
C ILE A 87 10.80 4.77 25.42
#